data_AF-A0A370IH30-F1
#
_entry.id   AF-A0A370IH30-F1
#
_cell.length_a   1.000
_cell.length_b   1.000
_cell.length_c   1.000
_cell.angle_alpha   90.00
_cell.angle_beta   90.00
_cell.angle_gamma   90.00
#
_symmetry.space_group_name_H-M   'P 1'
#
loop_
_entity.id
_entity.type
_entity.pdbx_description
1 polymer ?
#
loop_
_entity_poly.entity_id
_entity_poly.type
_entity_poly.pdbx_seq_one_letter_code
_entity_poly.pdbx_strand_id
1 'polypeptide(L)' 'MHEFPCPPGTLFAGRFVTVPATAAYLAPQRYQANGDGTVRFISGDYQAQIDFDGDGFVVLYHDYLRRLHP' A
#
# COMPACT_ATOMS: atom_id res chain seq x y z
N MET A 1 0.60 8.80 -17.73
CA MET A 1 0.70 9.04 -16.27
C MET A 1 -0.72 9.18 -15.76
N HIS A 2 -1.29 8.09 -15.24
CA HIS A 2 -2.49 8.21 -14.42
C HIS A 2 -2.02 8.68 -13.05
N GLU A 3 -2.59 9.77 -12.57
CA GLU A 3 -2.34 10.23 -11.20
C GLU A 3 -2.77 9.11 -10.25
N PHE A 4 -1.88 8.74 -9.34
CA PHE A 4 -2.26 7.82 -8.28
C PHE A 4 -3.43 8.43 -7.50
N PRO A 5 -4.48 7.67 -7.17
CA PRO A 5 -5.67 8.20 -6.50
C PRO A 5 -5.42 8.68 -5.04
N CYS A 6 -4.16 8.70 -4.60
CA CYS A 6 -3.76 9.12 -3.27
C CYS A 6 -2.93 10.42 -3.36
N PRO A 7 -3.44 11.56 -2.86
CA PRO A 7 -2.63 12.74 -2.65
C PRO A 7 -1.41 12.39 -1.77
N PRO A 8 -0.22 12.96 -2.02
CA PRO A 8 0.97 12.66 -1.24
C PRO A 8 0.74 12.87 0.26
N GLY A 9 0.98 11.83 1.06
CA GLY A 9 0.91 11.93 2.52
C GLY A 9 -0.49 11.80 3.12
N THR A 10 -1.48 11.35 2.35
CA THR A 10 -2.85 11.13 2.85
C THR A 10 -2.87 10.01 3.89
N LEU A 11 -3.54 10.28 5.00
CA LEU A 11 -3.82 9.30 6.05
C LEU A 11 -5.19 8.67 5.81
N PHE A 12 -5.24 7.34 5.77
CA PHE A 12 -6.47 6.57 5.70
C PHE A 12 -6.68 5.81 7.00
N ALA A 13 -7.90 5.89 7.54
CA ALA A 13 -8.32 5.08 8.68
C ALA A 13 -8.93 3.76 8.18
N GLY A 14 -8.09 2.89 7.63
CA GLY A 14 -8.50 1.57 7.17
C GLY A 14 -8.87 0.64 8.32
N ARG A 15 -9.80 -0.28 8.08
CA ARG A 15 -9.97 -1.46 8.94
C ARG A 15 -9.05 -2.57 8.45
N PHE A 16 -8.10 -2.96 9.27
CA PHE A 16 -7.27 -4.12 9.02
C PHE A 16 -7.98 -5.38 9.51
N VAL A 17 -7.99 -6.43 8.69
CA VAL A 17 -8.60 -7.71 9.03
C VAL A 17 -7.51 -8.77 9.05
N THR A 18 -7.31 -9.43 10.19
CA THR A 18 -6.37 -10.54 10.28
C THR A 18 -6.99 -11.82 9.72
N VAL A 19 -6.17 -12.63 9.07
CA VAL A 19 -6.55 -13.98 8.62
C VAL A 19 -5.65 -15.01 9.32
N PRO A 20 -6.18 -16.19 9.70
CA PRO A 20 -7.54 -16.67 9.44
C PRO A 20 -8.59 -16.19 10.45
N ALA A 21 -8.21 -15.47 11.51
CA ALA A 21 -9.10 -15.14 12.62
C ALA A 21 -10.28 -14.21 12.26
N THR A 22 -10.22 -13.50 11.13
CA THR A 22 -11.21 -12.50 10.67
C THR A 22 -11.47 -11.36 11.66
N ALA A 23 -10.57 -11.13 12.61
CA ALA A 23 -10.68 -10.04 13.55
C ALA A 23 -10.33 -8.71 12.86
N ALA A 24 -11.19 -7.71 13.02
CA ALA A 24 -11.03 -6.40 12.42
C ALA A 24 -10.65 -5.35 13.47
N TYR A 25 -9.63 -4.54 13.19
CA TYR A 25 -9.24 -3.40 14.02
C TYR A 25 -8.91 -2.18 13.16
N LEU A 26 -8.95 -1.00 13.78
CA LEU A 26 -8.52 0.23 13.12
C LEU A 26 -6.99 0.24 13.03
N ALA A 27 -6.49 0.41 11.80
CA ALA A 27 -5.07 0.54 11.52
C ALA A 27 -4.88 1.79 10.66
N PRO A 28 -4.38 2.91 11.22
CA PRO A 28 -4.03 4.07 10.43
C PRO A 28 -2.95 3.70 9.41
N GLN A 29 -3.15 4.11 8.16
CA GLN A 29 -2.26 3.83 7.05
C GLN A 29 -1.94 5.13 6.32
N ARG A 30 -0.66 5.37 6.08
CA ARG A 30 -0.19 6.51 5.30
C ARG A 30 0.47 6.02 4.02
N TYR A 31 0.06 6.61 2.91
CA TYR A 31 0.62 6.34 1.59
C TYR A 31 1.28 7.61 1.06
N GLN A 32 2.57 7.51 0.76
CA GLN A 32 3.37 8.60 0.23
C GLN A 32 3.93 8.20 -1.13
N ALA A 33 3.48 8.87 -2.19
CA ALA A 33 4.04 8.69 -3.52
C ALA A 33 5.48 9.21 -3.56
N ASN A 34 6.41 8.36 -4.02
CA ASN A 34 7.83 8.70 -4.15
C ASN A 34 8.24 9.01 -5.61
N GLY A 35 7.30 8.91 -6.56
CA GLY A 35 7.57 9.00 -8.00
C GLY A 35 7.60 7.61 -8.66
N ASP A 36 7.50 7.58 -9.99
CA ASP A 36 7.65 6.38 -10.84
C ASP A 36 6.80 5.17 -10.44
N GLY A 37 5.61 5.41 -9.87
CA GLY A 37 4.69 4.36 -9.43
C GLY A 37 5.08 3.66 -8.12
N THR A 38 6.10 4.16 -7.41
CA THR A 38 6.50 3.66 -6.09
C THR A 38 5.81 4.45 -4.98
N VAL A 39 5.27 3.73 -3.99
CA VAL A 39 4.62 4.31 -2.81
C VAL A 39 5.28 3.77 -1.55
N ARG A 40 5.65 4.68 -0.65
CA ARG A 40 5.99 4.32 0.73
C ARG A 40 4.70 4.14 1.53
N PHE A 41 4.51 2.94 2.04
CA PHE A 41 3.45 2.57 2.97
C PHE A 41 3.98 2.65 4.41
N ILE A 42 3.17 3.21 5.31
CA ILE A 42 3.46 3.26 6.75
C ILE A 42 2.19 2.90 7.54
N SER A 43 2.32 1.99 8.51
CA SER A 43 1.27 1.69 9.49
C SER A 43 1.90 1.30 10.82
N GLY A 44 1.66 2.11 11.85
CA GLY A 44 2.39 1.99 13.12
C GLY A 44 3.90 2.11 12.92
N ASP A 45 4.64 1.14 13.45
CA ASP A 45 6.11 1.07 13.35
C ASP A 45 6.59 0.37 12.06
N TYR A 46 5.67 -0.15 11.25
CA TYR A 46 5.99 -0.83 10.02
C TYR A 46 6.01 0.14 8.83
N GLN A 47 7.01 -0.03 7.97
CA GLN A 47 7.13 0.70 6.71
C GLN A 47 7.58 -0.22 5.58
N ALA A 48 7.10 0.06 4.36
CA ALA A 48 7.47 -0.68 3.17
C ALA A 48 7.43 0.18 1.91
N GLN A 49 8.11 -0.27 0.87
CA GLN A 49 7.97 0.25 -0.49
C GLN A 49 7.07 -0.68 -1.29
N ILE A 50 6.17 -0.11 -2.06
CA ILE A 50 5.21 -0.83 -2.90
C ILE A 50 5.26 -0.22 -4.29
N ASP A 51 5.55 -1.04 -5.28
CA ASP A 51 5.59 -0.65 -6.69
C ASP A 51 4.25 -1.05 -7.34
N PHE A 52 3.71 -0.16 -8.15
CA PHE A 52 2.47 -0.40 -8.88
C PHE A 52 2.65 -0.24 -10.39
N ASP A 53 1.73 -0.81 -11.15
CA ASP A 53 1.63 -0.60 -12.59
C ASP A 53 0.79 0.65 -12.95
N GLY A 54 0.62 0.89 -14.26
CA GLY A 54 -0.13 2.03 -14.78
C GLY A 54 -1.62 2.03 -14.47
N ASP A 55 -2.18 0.90 -14.04
CA ASP A 55 -3.58 0.72 -13.67
C ASP A 55 -3.79 0.81 -12.15
N GLY A 56 -2.70 0.95 -11.38
CA GLY A 56 -2.74 1.07 -9.93
C GLY A 56 -2.80 -0.28 -9.19
N PHE A 57 -2.37 -1.38 -9.82
CA PHE A 57 -2.20 -2.67 -9.15
C PHE A 57 -0.78 -2.87 -8.63
N VAL A 58 -0.65 -3.52 -7.47
CA VAL A 58 0.65 -3.85 -6.88
C VAL A 58 1.40 -4.85 -7.76
N VAL A 59 2.63 -4.50 -8.12
CA VAL A 59 3.58 -5.37 -8.85
C VAL A 59 4.55 -6.00 -7.87
N LEU A 60 5.11 -5.20 -6.95
CA LEU A 60 6.08 -5.64 -5.97
C LEU A 60 5.83 -4.97 -4.63
N TYR A 61 5.65 -5.78 -3.60
CA TYR A 61 5.69 -5.37 -2.22
C TYR A 61 7.03 -5.86 -1.67
N HIS A 62 8.00 -4.96 -1.56
CA HIS A 62 9.38 -5.31 -1.25
C HIS A 62 9.45 -6.14 0.04
N ASP A 63 10.24 -7.22 -0.01
CA ASP A 63 10.44 -8.19 1.09
C ASP A 63 9.20 -8.97 1.55
N TYR A 64 8.07 -8.85 0.86
CA TYR A 64 6.81 -9.49 1.28
C TYR A 64 6.13 -10.31 0.18
N LEU A 65 5.79 -9.70 -0.95
CA LEU A 65 5.08 -10.39 -2.04
C LEU A 65 5.40 -9.79 -3.40
N ARG A 66 5.20 -10.58 -4.46
CA ARG A 66 5.31 -10.14 -5.84
C ARG A 66 4.14 -10.66 -6.67
N ARG A 67 3.70 -9.87 -7.64
CA ARG A 67 2.74 -10.34 -8.65
C ARG A 67 3.40 -11.33 -9.60
N LEU A 68 2.74 -12.45 -9.90
CA LEU A 68 3.28 -13.51 -10.77
C LEU A 68 2.76 -13.46 -12.20
N HIS A 69 1.58 -12.87 -12.42
CA HIS A 69 0.94 -12.76 -13.73
C HIS A 69 0.38 -11.34 -13.94
N PRO A 70 0.40 -10.81 -15.19
CA PRO A 70 -0.25 -9.54 -15.52
C PRO A 70 -1.76 -9.60 -15.33
#